data_AF-I3YRC8-F1
#
_entry.id   AF-I3YRC8-F1
#
_cell.length_a   1.000
_cell.length_b   1.000
_cell.length_c   1.000
_cell.angle_alpha   90.00
_cell.angle_beta   90.00
_cell.angle_gamma   90.00
#
_symmetry.space_group_name_H-M   'P 1'
#
loop_
_entity.id
_entity.type
_entity.pdbx_description
1 polymer ?
#
loop_
_entity_poly.entity_id
_entity_poly.type
_entity_poly.pdbx_seq_one_letter_code
_entity_poly.pdbx_strand_id
1 'polypeptide(L)' 'MTWTFENFKADLDNLTPQVREKALEIAHQLMEKGGFSEEQAIKKAIVKAEEWFLDSEG' A
#
# COMPACT_ATOMS: atom_id res chain seq x y z
N MET A 1 -13.31 -4.46 9.06
CA MET A 1 -12.19 -3.73 9.68
C MET A 1 -12.31 -2.29 9.20
N THR A 2 -12.54 -1.32 10.08
CA THR A 2 -12.66 0.10 9.71
C THR A 2 -11.26 0.65 9.44
N TRP A 3 -10.73 0.35 8.26
CA TRP A 3 -9.46 0.91 7.81
C TRP A 3 -9.61 2.42 7.74
N THR A 4 -8.81 3.16 8.50
CA THR A 4 -8.72 4.61 8.35
C THR A 4 -7.85 4.93 7.14
N PHE A 5 -8.39 4.60 5.96
CA PHE A 5 -7.89 5.07 4.67
C PHE A 5 -7.66 6.58 4.66
N GLU A 6 -8.38 7.33 5.50
CA GLU A 6 -8.23 8.78 5.62
C GLU A 6 -6.79 9.24 5.84
N ASN A 7 -5.99 8.51 6.63
CA ASN A 7 -4.60 8.93 6.90
C ASN A 7 -3.67 8.66 5.71
N PHE A 8 -4.01 7.70 4.87
CA PHE A 8 -3.24 7.31 3.68
C PHE A 8 -3.85 7.82 2.39
N LYS A 9 -5.02 8.46 2.46
CA LYS A 9 -5.76 8.92 1.30
C LYS A 9 -4.94 9.93 0.54
N ALA A 10 -4.23 10.83 1.23
CA ALA A 10 -3.35 11.80 0.58
C ALA A 10 -2.22 11.14 -0.21
N ASP A 11 -1.57 10.11 0.34
CA ASP A 11 -0.53 9.36 -0.36
C ASP A 11 -1.12 8.57 -1.53
N LEU A 12 -2.20 7.82 -1.30
CA LEU A 12 -2.86 6.96 -2.31
C LEU A 12 -3.55 7.75 -3.43
N ASP A 13 -3.99 8.98 -3.19
CA ASP A 13 -4.63 9.86 -4.20
C ASP A 13 -3.59 10.39 -5.21
N ASN A 14 -2.33 10.51 -4.78
CA ASN A 14 -1.22 10.83 -5.67
C ASN A 14 -0.70 9.62 -6.47
N LEU A 15 -1.11 8.40 -6.11
CA LEU A 15 -0.68 7.18 -6.80
C LEU A 15 -1.57 6.88 -8.02
N THR A 16 -0.97 6.26 -9.03
CA THR A 16 -1.73 5.73 -10.16
C THR A 16 -2.67 4.60 -9.70
N PRO A 17 -3.78 4.34 -10.42
CA PRO A 17 -4.71 3.28 -10.07
C PRO A 17 -4.03 1.91 -9.87
N GLN A 18 -3.03 1.60 -10.70
CA GLN A 18 -2.26 0.35 -10.61
C GLN A 18 -1.43 0.26 -9.33
N VAL A 19 -0.73 1.34 -8.97
CA VAL A 19 0.06 1.39 -7.73
C VAL A 19 -0.86 1.26 -6.51
N ARG A 20 -2.02 1.92 -6.54
CA ARG A 20 -3.00 1.83 -5.46
C ARG A 20 -3.52 0.42 -5.25
N GLU A 21 -3.90 -0.29 -6.32
CA GLU A 21 -4.33 -1.69 -6.22
C GLU A 21 -3.22 -2.58 -5.69
N LYS A 22 -1.98 -2.36 -6.15
CA LYS A 22 -0.82 -3.11 -5.69
C LYS A 22 -0.50 -2.87 -4.21
N ALA A 23 -0.63 -1.63 -3.75
CA ALA A 23 -0.46 -1.28 -2.33
C ALA A 23 -1.51 -1.99 -1.46
N LEU A 24 -2.76 -2.11 -1.92
CA LEU A 24 -3.78 -2.83 -1.15
C LEU A 24 -3.50 -4.33 -1.07
N GLU A 25 -3.06 -4.93 -2.16
CA GLU A 25 -2.64 -6.34 -2.19
C GLU A 25 -1.50 -6.60 -1.19
N ILE A 26 -0.45 -5.77 -1.22
CA ILE A 26 0.71 -5.93 -0.33
C ILE A 26 0.31 -5.67 1.12
N ALA A 27 -0.55 -4.69 1.40
CA ALA A 27 -1.02 -4.39 2.75
C ALA A 27 -1.78 -5.59 3.33
N HIS A 28 -2.69 -6.20 2.56
CA HIS A 28 -3.37 -7.43 2.96
C HIS A 28 -2.38 -8.55 3.28
N GLN A 29 -1.41 -8.80 2.41
CA GLN A 29 -0.40 -9.84 2.65
C GLN A 29 0.45 -9.57 3.91
N LEU A 30 0.78 -8.32 4.20
CA LEU A 30 1.54 -7.94 5.39
C LEU A 30 0.71 -8.15 6.67
N MET A 31 -0.58 -7.87 6.61
CA MET A 31 -1.50 -8.11 7.73
C MET A 31 -1.77 -9.60 7.93
N GLU A 32 -2.00 -10.36 6.86
CA GLU A 32 -2.23 -11.82 6.91
C GLU A 32 -1.02 -12.57 7.47
N LYS A 33 0.20 -12.14 7.11
CA LYS A 33 1.43 -12.73 7.66
C LYS A 33 1.57 -12.56 9.17
N GLY A 34 0.85 -11.60 9.76
CA GLY A 34 0.96 -11.24 11.17
C GLY A 34 2.30 -10.59 11.49
N GLY A 35 2.26 -9.46 12.22
CA GLY A 35 3.46 -8.76 12.66
C GLY A 35 3.61 -7.32 12.17
N PHE A 36 2.64 -6.80 11.42
CA PHE A 36 2.55 -5.38 11.10
C PHE A 36 1.22 -4.82 11.60
N SER A 37 1.29 -3.71 12.33
CA SER A 37 0.12 -2.87 12.62
C SER A 37 -0.45 -2.32 11.30
N GLU A 38 -1.76 -2.03 11.23
CA GLU A 38 -2.42 -1.49 10.02
C GLU A 38 -1.63 -0.34 9.38
N GLU A 39 -1.22 0.64 10.17
CA GLU A 39 -0.44 1.77 9.68
C GLU A 39 0.92 1.36 9.08
N GLN A 40 1.62 0.42 9.71
CA GLN A 40 2.92 -0.06 9.20
C GLN A 40 2.75 -0.90 7.94
N ALA A 41 1.69 -1.70 7.87
CA ALA A 41 1.37 -2.49 6.70
C ALA A 41 1.11 -1.58 5.49
N ILE A 42 0.30 -0.53 5.66
CA ILE A 42 -0.05 0.38 4.56
C ILE A 42 1.15 1.22 4.12
N LYS A 43 1.90 1.85 5.04
CA LYS A 43 3.11 2.63 4.66
C LYS A 43 4.09 1.78 3.86
N LYS A 44 4.34 0.55 4.33
CA LYS A 44 5.26 -0.36 3.67
C LYS A 44 4.72 -0.87 2.34
N ALA A 45 3.41 -1.03 2.23
CA ALA A 45 2.76 -1.47 1.01
C ALA A 45 2.76 -0.39 -0.08
N ILE A 46 2.55 0.87 0.28
CA ILE A 46 2.64 2.02 -0.64
C ILE A 46 4.04 2.09 -1.25
N VAL A 47 5.08 2.13 -0.42
CA VAL A 47 6.48 2.20 -0.89
C VAL A 47 6.79 1.03 -1.82
N LYS A 48 6.42 -0.20 -1.44
CA LYS A 48 6.65 -1.38 -2.29
C LYS A 48 5.88 -1.36 -3.60
N ALA A 49 4.68 -0.78 -3.60
CA ALA A 49 3.87 -0.67 -4.80
C ALA A 49 4.44 0.38 -5.77
N GLU A 50 4.95 1.50 -5.24
CA GLU A 50 5.67 2.50 -6.03
C GLU A 50 6.96 1.93 -6.60
N GLU A 51 7.76 1.23 -5.80
CA GLU A 51 8.98 0.54 -6.26
C GLU A 51 8.66 -0.47 -7.38
N TRP A 52 7.61 -1.29 -7.20
CA TRP A 52 7.18 -2.25 -8.22
C TRP A 52 6.76 -1.58 -9.54
N PHE A 53 6.09 -0.43 -9.45
CA PHE A 53 5.66 0.31 -10.64
C PHE A 53 6.83 0.98 -11.35
N LEU A 54 7.75 1.60 -10.61
CA LEU A 54 8.99 2.16 -11.14
C LEU A 54 9.86 1.11 -11.82
N ASP A 55 9.95 -0.10 -11.25
CA ASP A 55 10.67 -1.23 -11.82
C ASP A 55 9.98 -1.81 -13.07
N SER A 56 8.63 -1.76 -13.13
CA SER A 56 7.86 -2.25 -14.28
C SER A 56 7.83 -1.29 -15.48
N GLU A 57 8.12 0.00 -15.28
CA GLU A 57 8.24 0.99 -16.37
C GLU A 57 9.69 1.13 -16.91
N GLY A 58 10.64 0.35 -16.37
CA GLY A 58 12.06 0.36 -16.73
C GLY A 58 12.47 -0.56 -17.88
#